data_AF-A0A0A0KCJ5-F1
#
_entry.id   AF-A0A0A0KCJ5-F1
#
_cell.length_a   1.000
_cell.length_b   1.000
_cell.length_c   1.000
_cell.angle_alpha   90.00
_cell.angle_beta   90.00
_cell.angle_gamma   90.00
#
_symmetry.space_group_name_H-M   'P 1'
#
loop_
_entity.id
_entity.type
_entity.pdbx_description
1 polymer ?
#
loop_
_entity_poly.entity_id
_entity_poly.type
_entity_poly.pdbx_seq_one_letter_code
_entity_poly.pdbx_strand_id
1 'polypeptide(L)'
;MDYTILLFTGGDDLEEDGNALEYYFTHDSPDSLKDIVASCKNRCVLFDNKTECESKKCEQMGKLMEMVNEVRKVNGGQPYMHDLCSSMTVETKLKEVKTKLEKQLQEDEKEARIIGEKRGEENVKEKSRNLENQLAKAREERVNAENRTQEIQRQYNDEIRRLSHQLQSALQ
;
A
#
# COMPACT_ATOMS: atom_id res chain seq x y z
N MET A 1 34.93 15.51 -2.35
CA MET A 1 35.46 14.14 -2.12
C MET A 1 35.80 13.95 -0.64
N ASP A 2 34.92 14.36 0.27
CA ASP A 2 35.23 14.48 1.70
C ASP A 2 35.38 13.15 2.44
N TYR A 3 34.97 12.05 1.80
CA TYR A 3 35.04 10.69 2.32
C TYR A 3 36.17 9.84 1.73
N THR A 4 36.91 10.35 0.74
CA THR A 4 37.85 9.56 -0.05
C THR A 4 39.28 9.67 0.48
N ILE A 5 39.95 8.51 0.55
CA ILE A 5 41.39 8.36 0.81
C ILE A 5 41.99 7.69 -0.43
N LEU A 6 43.12 8.20 -0.92
CA LEU A 6 43.84 7.61 -2.04
C LEU A 6 44.92 6.65 -1.53
N LEU A 7 44.93 5.44 -2.06
CA LEU A 7 45.94 4.43 -1.74
C LEU A 7 46.80 4.17 -2.98
N PHE A 8 48.10 4.38 -2.82
CA PHE A 8 49.12 4.07 -3.80
C PHE A 8 49.79 2.75 -3.41
N THR A 9 50.08 1.91 -4.39
CA THR A 9 50.80 0.64 -4.22
C THR A 9 52.16 0.72 -4.90
N GLY A 10 53.05 -0.23 -4.61
CA GLY A 10 54.40 -0.25 -5.17
C GLY A 10 55.39 0.58 -4.34
N GLY A 11 55.18 0.63 -3.01
CA GLY A 11 56.09 1.33 -2.11
C GLY A 11 57.50 0.73 -2.06
N ASP A 12 57.62 -0.57 -2.34
CA ASP A 12 58.88 -1.27 -2.54
C ASP A 12 59.64 -0.75 -3.77
N ASP A 13 58.97 -0.65 -4.93
CA ASP A 13 59.58 -0.15 -6.16
C ASP A 13 60.06 1.32 -5.97
N LEU A 14 59.28 2.12 -5.25
CA LEU A 14 59.61 3.52 -4.96
C LEU A 14 60.80 3.67 -3.99
N GLU A 15 60.89 2.80 -2.99
CA GLU A 15 62.03 2.74 -2.06
C GLU A 15 63.31 2.28 -2.77
N GLU A 16 63.23 1.32 -3.69
CA GLU A 16 64.37 0.85 -4.49
C GLU A 16 64.94 1.95 -5.40
N ASP A 17 64.08 2.78 -5.98
CA ASP A 17 64.47 3.95 -6.77
C ASP A 17 64.98 5.13 -5.92
N GLY A 18 64.98 4.99 -4.58
CA GLY A 18 65.43 6.03 -3.64
C GLY A 18 64.50 7.24 -3.58
N ASN A 19 63.25 7.09 -4.04
CA ASN A 19 62.28 8.17 -4.15
C ASN A 19 61.26 8.13 -3.01
N ALA A 20 60.69 9.30 -2.71
CA ALA A 20 59.54 9.44 -1.82
C ALA A 20 58.27 9.71 -2.63
N LEU A 21 57.10 9.38 -2.09
CA LEU A 21 55.83 9.64 -2.78
C LEU A 21 55.65 11.16 -3.05
N GLU A 22 56.12 11.98 -2.12
CA GLU A 22 56.15 13.44 -2.25
C GLU A 22 57.04 13.89 -3.42
N TYR A 23 58.14 13.19 -3.67
CA TYR A 23 59.01 13.48 -4.82
C TYR A 23 58.29 13.19 -6.13
N TYR A 24 57.62 12.03 -6.23
CA TYR A 24 56.80 11.67 -7.39
C TYR A 24 55.72 12.73 -7.65
N PHE A 25 55.03 13.21 -6.60
CA PHE A 25 54.00 14.25 -6.78
C PHE A 25 54.54 15.62 -7.19
N THR A 26 55.81 15.91 -6.91
CA THR A 26 56.41 17.20 -7.24
C THR A 26 57.04 17.22 -8.63
N HIS A 27 57.59 16.10 -9.10
CA HIS A 27 58.40 16.06 -10.33
C HIS A 27 57.77 15.25 -11.46
N ASP A 28 57.16 14.10 -11.16
CA ASP A 28 56.85 13.08 -12.17
C ASP A 28 55.34 12.86 -12.39
N SER A 29 54.49 13.32 -11.48
CA SER A 29 53.06 13.09 -11.56
C SER A 29 52.36 14.04 -12.55
N PRO A 30 51.38 13.55 -13.32
CA PRO A 30 50.56 14.40 -14.18
C PRO A 30 49.65 15.30 -13.35
N ASP A 31 49.36 16.51 -13.86
CA ASP A 31 48.57 17.51 -13.13
C ASP A 31 47.16 16.99 -12.75
N SER A 32 46.55 16.16 -13.59
CA SER A 32 45.27 15.52 -13.29
C SER A 32 45.30 14.65 -12.03
N LEU A 33 46.42 13.98 -11.75
CA LEU A 33 46.58 13.21 -10.52
C LEU A 33 46.76 14.14 -9.31
N LYS A 34 47.49 15.24 -9.46
CA LYS A 34 47.64 16.27 -8.41
C LYS A 34 46.28 16.89 -8.06
N ASP A 35 45.44 17.15 -9.05
CA ASP A 35 44.07 17.66 -8.84
C ASP A 35 43.19 16.69 -8.06
N ILE A 36 43.30 15.38 -8.34
CA ILE A 36 42.58 14.34 -7.60
C ILE A 36 43.08 14.25 -6.15
N VAL A 37 44.40 14.29 -5.95
CA VAL A 37 45.03 14.31 -4.62
C VAL A 37 44.57 15.52 -3.82
N ALA A 38 44.58 16.71 -4.43
CA ALA A 38 44.10 17.94 -3.82
C ALA A 38 42.60 17.87 -3.49
N SER A 39 41.79 17.32 -4.40
CA SER A 39 40.35 17.09 -4.17
C SER A 39 40.08 16.14 -3.00
N CYS A 40 41.00 15.21 -2.74
CA CYS A 40 40.99 14.31 -1.59
C CYS A 40 41.65 14.91 -0.34
N LYS A 41 41.93 16.22 -0.32
CA LYS A 41 42.57 16.96 0.79
C LYS A 41 43.93 16.38 1.18
N ASN A 42 44.70 15.90 0.19
CA ASN A 42 46.00 15.27 0.39
C ASN A 42 45.98 14.03 1.29
N ARG A 43 44.83 13.36 1.42
CA ARG A 43 44.71 12.09 2.15
C ARG A 43 45.19 10.95 1.26
N CYS A 44 46.49 10.67 1.33
CA CYS A 44 47.17 9.67 0.53
C CYS A 44 47.99 8.74 1.43
N VAL A 45 47.95 7.43 1.13
CA VAL A 45 48.81 6.43 1.77
C VAL A 45 49.55 5.63 0.72
N LEU A 46 50.81 5.28 1.00
CA LEU A 46 51.63 4.38 0.17
C LEU A 46 51.73 3.02 0.85
N PHE A 47 51.51 1.98 0.07
CA PHE A 47 51.57 0.59 0.49
C PHE A 47 52.63 -0.16 -0.29
N ASP A 48 53.54 -0.79 0.44
CA ASP A 48 54.31 -1.93 -0.04
C ASP A 48 53.48 -3.18 0.25
N ASN A 49 52.99 -3.83 -0.81
CA ASN A 49 52.18 -5.04 -0.70
C ASN A 49 53.03 -6.33 -0.71
N LYS A 50 54.33 -6.22 -1.01
CA LYS A 50 55.28 -7.35 -1.05
C LYS A 50 56.05 -7.50 0.27
N THR A 51 55.97 -6.50 1.16
CA THR A 51 56.66 -6.56 2.45
C THR A 51 56.20 -7.74 3.30
N GLU A 52 57.15 -8.53 3.77
CA GLU A 52 56.94 -9.55 4.81
C GLU A 52 57.25 -9.04 6.22
N CYS A 53 57.65 -7.77 6.32
CA CYS A 53 58.01 -7.16 7.59
C CYS A 53 56.74 -6.76 8.38
N GLU A 54 56.45 -7.48 9.45
CA GLU A 54 55.26 -7.22 10.28
C GLU A 54 55.20 -5.80 10.85
N SER A 55 56.35 -5.19 11.18
CA SER A 55 56.35 -3.78 11.63
C SER A 55 55.96 -2.82 10.51
N LYS A 56 56.42 -3.06 9.27
CA LYS A 56 56.05 -2.25 8.09
C LYS A 56 54.56 -2.40 7.76
N LYS A 57 54.04 -3.64 7.82
CA LYS A 57 52.59 -3.91 7.70
C LYS A 57 51.78 -3.16 8.77
N CYS A 58 52.22 -3.21 10.03
CA CYS A 58 51.58 -2.50 11.13
C CYS A 58 51.59 -0.97 10.94
N GLU A 59 52.71 -0.41 10.49
CA GLU A 59 52.85 1.02 10.24
C GLU A 59 51.91 1.48 9.10
N GLN A 60 51.91 0.78 7.97
CA GLN A 60 51.03 1.07 6.83
C GLN A 60 49.54 1.01 7.23
N MET A 61 49.16 -0.02 7.97
CA MET A 61 47.79 -0.15 8.49
C MET A 61 47.45 0.95 9.48
N GLY A 62 48.38 1.32 10.37
CA GLY A 62 48.23 2.40 11.32
C GLY A 62 47.93 3.74 10.65
N LYS A 63 48.72 4.10 9.62
CA LYS A 63 48.53 5.31 8.82
C LYS A 63 47.17 5.35 8.13
N LEU A 64 46.73 4.23 7.54
CA LEU A 64 45.40 4.16 6.91
C LEU A 64 44.29 4.34 7.95
N MET A 65 44.38 3.68 9.09
CA MET A 65 43.37 3.78 10.14
C MET A 65 43.30 5.17 10.77
N GLU A 66 44.44 5.86 10.90
CA GLU A 66 44.48 7.27 11.30
C GLU A 66 43.71 8.15 10.32
N MET A 67 43.94 8.01 9.01
CA MET A 67 43.20 8.76 7.99
C MET A 67 41.70 8.44 7.98
N VAL A 68 41.32 7.17 8.15
CA VAL A 68 39.90 6.77 8.27
C VAL A 68 39.24 7.44 9.47
N ASN A 69 39.94 7.50 10.61
CA ASN A 69 39.43 8.17 11.80
C ASN A 69 39.27 9.68 11.59
N GLU A 70 40.21 10.33 10.90
CA GLU A 70 40.09 11.75 10.56
C GLU A 70 38.94 12.02 9.58
N VAL A 71 38.77 11.18 8.54
CA VAL A 71 37.61 11.24 7.65
C VAL A 71 36.32 11.11 8.45
N ARG A 72 36.24 10.17 9.40
CA ARG A 72 35.06 9.98 10.25
C ARG A 72 34.79 11.20 11.11
N LYS A 73 35.81 11.79 11.75
CA LYS A 73 35.66 12.98 12.59
C LYS A 73 35.17 14.19 11.80
N VAL A 74 35.81 14.48 10.66
CA VAL A 74 35.47 15.64 9.80
C VAL A 74 34.05 15.53 9.25
N ASN A 75 33.56 14.32 8.98
CA ASN A 75 32.21 14.07 8.49
C ASN A 75 31.16 13.83 9.60
N GLY A 76 31.46 14.19 10.84
CA GLY A 76 30.49 14.09 11.95
C GLY A 76 30.06 12.66 12.27
N GLY A 77 30.91 11.68 11.97
CA GLY A 77 30.62 10.25 12.15
C GLY A 77 29.60 9.67 11.17
N GLN A 78 29.07 10.46 10.23
CA GLN A 78 28.11 9.98 9.26
C GLN A 78 28.81 9.20 8.16
N PRO A 79 28.23 8.11 7.66
CA PRO A 79 28.71 7.47 6.44
C PRO A 79 28.36 8.35 5.23
N TYR A 80 29.04 8.12 4.11
CA TYR A 80 28.65 8.72 2.85
C TYR A 80 27.23 8.26 2.46
N MET A 81 26.34 9.21 2.20
CA MET A 81 25.00 8.97 1.70
C MET A 81 24.82 9.68 0.37
N HIS A 82 24.45 8.93 -0.67
CA HIS A 82 24.04 9.50 -1.95
C HIS A 82 22.64 10.13 -1.81
N ASP A 83 22.35 11.22 -2.52
CA ASP A 83 21.08 11.98 -2.42
C ASP A 83 19.82 11.12 -2.58
N LEU A 84 19.89 10.04 -3.38
CA LEU A 84 18.78 9.10 -3.55
C LEU A 84 18.47 8.29 -2.27
N CYS A 85 19.46 8.11 -1.40
CA CYS A 85 19.35 7.42 -0.12
C CYS A 85 19.08 8.38 1.06
N SER A 86 19.11 9.70 0.81
CA SER A 86 18.66 10.71 1.77
C SER A 86 17.15 10.54 1.97
N SER A 87 16.84 9.76 2.98
CA SER A 87 15.61 9.03 3.30
C SER A 87 14.35 9.87 3.50
N MET A 88 14.35 11.14 3.14
CA MET A 88 13.17 12.00 3.29
C MET A 88 12.14 11.78 2.18
N THR A 89 12.52 11.30 1.00
CA THR A 89 11.58 11.20 -0.14
C THR A 89 10.77 9.91 -0.17
N VAL A 90 11.31 8.78 0.31
CA VAL A 90 10.59 7.50 0.23
C VAL A 90 9.53 7.39 1.33
N GLU A 91 9.88 7.71 2.57
CA GLU A 91 8.94 7.60 3.70
C GLU A 91 7.78 8.59 3.58
N THR A 92 8.06 9.83 3.14
CA THR A 92 7.02 10.84 2.90
C THR A 92 6.09 10.44 1.77
N LYS A 93 6.63 9.98 0.63
CA LYS A 93 5.83 9.48 -0.49
C LYS A 93 5.00 8.26 -0.11
N LEU A 94 5.58 7.33 0.66
CA LEU A 94 4.86 6.14 1.13
C LEU A 94 3.69 6.53 2.05
N LYS A 95 3.90 7.51 2.95
CA LYS A 95 2.86 8.03 3.83
C LYS A 95 1.76 8.75 3.05
N GLU A 96 2.11 9.52 2.02
CA GLU A 96 1.15 10.14 1.10
C GLU A 96 0.31 9.10 0.34
N VAL A 97 0.94 8.08 -0.22
CA VAL A 97 0.24 7.01 -0.95
C VAL A 97 -0.69 6.25 -0.01
N LYS A 98 -0.22 5.89 1.19
CA LYS A 98 -1.02 5.20 2.20
C LYS A 98 -2.26 6.01 2.57
N THR A 99 -2.09 7.30 2.89
CA THR A 99 -3.20 8.17 3.30
C THR A 99 -4.21 8.41 2.18
N LYS A 100 -3.76 8.51 0.91
CA LYS A 100 -4.67 8.60 -0.24
C LYS A 100 -5.47 7.30 -0.42
N LEU A 101 -4.81 6.15 -0.30
CA LEU A 101 -5.46 4.85 -0.44
C LEU A 101 -6.49 4.59 0.68
N GLU A 102 -6.17 4.95 1.92
CA GLU A 102 -7.09 4.83 3.07
C GLU A 102 -8.35 5.68 2.89
N LYS A 103 -8.21 6.91 2.37
CA LYS A 103 -9.37 7.79 2.09
C LYS A 103 -10.25 7.20 0.99
N GLN A 104 -9.65 6.73 -0.09
CA GLN A 104 -10.39 6.19 -1.21
C GLN A 104 -11.16 4.93 -0.81
N LEU A 105 -10.54 4.04 -0.03
CA LEU A 105 -11.21 2.86 0.50
C LEU A 105 -12.44 3.22 1.37
N GLN A 106 -12.35 4.27 2.19
CA GLN A 106 -13.48 4.74 2.99
C GLN A 106 -14.60 5.36 2.15
N GLU A 107 -14.26 6.06 1.06
CA GLU A 107 -15.25 6.63 0.14
C GLU A 107 -15.99 5.53 -0.61
N ASP A 108 -15.26 4.57 -1.17
CA ASP A 108 -15.82 3.42 -1.88
C ASP A 108 -16.72 2.57 -0.97
N GLU A 109 -16.31 2.34 0.28
CA GLU A 109 -17.11 1.58 1.26
C GLU A 109 -18.43 2.31 1.61
N LYS A 110 -18.38 3.64 1.78
CA LYS A 110 -19.59 4.45 2.04
C LYS A 110 -20.52 4.45 0.83
N GLU A 111 -19.99 4.58 -0.37
CA GLU A 111 -20.77 4.57 -1.60
C GLU A 111 -21.46 3.20 -1.79
N ALA A 112 -20.71 2.11 -1.63
CA ALA A 112 -21.25 0.75 -1.70
C ALA A 112 -22.36 0.53 -0.67
N ARG A 113 -22.22 1.06 0.56
CA ARG A 113 -23.25 0.96 1.61
C ARG A 113 -24.53 1.69 1.21
N ILE A 114 -24.43 2.93 0.72
CA ILE A 114 -25.59 3.73 0.29
C ILE A 114 -26.31 3.05 -0.88
N ILE A 115 -25.56 2.53 -1.86
CA ILE A 115 -26.14 1.81 -3.00
C ILE A 115 -26.85 0.54 -2.51
N GLY A 116 -26.23 -0.20 -1.59
CA GLY A 116 -26.82 -1.39 -0.99
C GLY A 116 -28.12 -1.10 -0.24
N GLU A 117 -28.15 -0.05 0.58
CA GLU A 117 -29.34 0.38 1.33
C GLU A 117 -30.48 0.78 0.38
N LYS A 118 -30.22 1.64 -0.61
CA LYS A 118 -31.23 2.07 -1.60
C LYS A 118 -31.83 0.89 -2.36
N ARG A 119 -30.98 -0.02 -2.83
CA ARG A 119 -31.43 -1.23 -3.56
C ARG A 119 -32.25 -2.14 -2.64
N GLY A 120 -31.88 -2.24 -1.37
CA GLY A 120 -32.65 -2.94 -0.35
C GLY A 120 -34.04 -2.35 -0.17
N GLU A 121 -34.15 -1.04 -0.02
CA GLU A 121 -35.43 -0.33 0.13
C GLU A 121 -36.34 -0.48 -1.09
N GLU A 122 -35.78 -0.37 -2.30
CA GLU A 122 -36.54 -0.55 -3.56
C GLU A 122 -37.11 -1.96 -3.66
N ASN A 123 -36.31 -2.98 -3.37
CA ASN A 123 -36.76 -4.38 -3.35
C ASN A 123 -37.88 -4.62 -2.32
N VAL A 124 -37.78 -4.01 -1.14
CA VAL A 124 -38.82 -4.11 -0.11
C VAL A 124 -40.11 -3.43 -0.56
N LYS A 125 -40.02 -2.21 -1.14
CA LYS A 125 -41.18 -1.48 -1.68
C LYS A 125 -41.88 -2.27 -2.79
N GLU A 126 -41.12 -2.85 -3.72
CA GLU A 126 -41.66 -3.66 -4.81
C GLU A 126 -42.39 -4.90 -4.28
N LYS A 127 -41.75 -5.66 -3.38
CA LYS A 127 -42.37 -6.83 -2.75
C LYS A 127 -43.63 -6.45 -1.97
N SER A 128 -43.62 -5.33 -1.24
CA SER A 128 -44.79 -4.86 -0.49
C SER A 128 -45.97 -4.54 -1.41
N ARG A 129 -45.73 -3.84 -2.53
CA ARG A 129 -46.76 -3.58 -3.55
C ARG A 129 -47.33 -4.88 -4.15
N ASN A 130 -46.45 -5.84 -4.43
CA ASN A 130 -46.89 -7.14 -4.96
C ASN A 130 -47.76 -7.90 -3.96
N LEU A 131 -47.40 -7.91 -2.67
CA LEU A 131 -48.21 -8.52 -1.62
C LEU A 131 -49.57 -7.81 -1.45
N GLU A 132 -49.59 -6.48 -1.46
CA GLU A 132 -50.83 -5.70 -1.37
C GLU A 132 -51.79 -6.03 -2.52
N ASN A 133 -51.27 -6.12 -3.74
CA ASN A 133 -52.06 -6.50 -4.92
C ASN A 133 -52.61 -7.93 -4.82
N GLN A 134 -51.83 -8.89 -4.33
CA GLN A 134 -52.30 -10.27 -4.10
C GLN A 134 -53.37 -10.32 -3.01
N LEU A 135 -53.18 -9.56 -1.93
CA LEU A 135 -54.13 -9.50 -0.82
C LEU A 135 -55.46 -8.89 -1.28
N ALA A 136 -55.42 -7.86 -2.12
CA ALA A 136 -56.62 -7.24 -2.69
C ALA A 136 -57.41 -8.23 -3.55
N LYS A 137 -56.73 -8.95 -4.46
CA LYS A 137 -57.35 -9.99 -5.29
C LYS A 137 -57.97 -11.12 -4.46
N ALA A 138 -57.22 -11.64 -3.48
CA ALA A 138 -57.71 -12.71 -2.60
C ALA A 138 -58.94 -12.27 -1.78
N ARG A 139 -58.99 -10.99 -1.36
CA ARG A 139 -60.17 -10.43 -0.66
C ARG A 139 -61.38 -10.34 -1.59
N GLU A 140 -61.20 -9.87 -2.82
CA GLU A 140 -62.27 -9.77 -3.81
C GLU A 140 -62.85 -11.15 -4.15
N GLU A 141 -61.98 -12.14 -4.38
CA GLU A 141 -62.38 -13.53 -4.62
C GLU A 141 -63.19 -14.11 -3.45
N ARG A 142 -62.76 -13.83 -2.20
CA ARG A 142 -63.48 -14.30 -1.01
C ARG A 142 -64.87 -13.69 -0.89
N VAL A 143 -64.99 -12.37 -1.09
CA VAL A 143 -66.30 -11.68 -1.09
C VAL A 143 -67.22 -12.23 -2.18
N ASN A 144 -66.68 -12.45 -3.38
CA ASN A 144 -67.44 -13.03 -4.49
C ASN A 144 -67.91 -14.46 -4.18
N ALA A 145 -67.07 -15.28 -3.54
CA ALA A 145 -67.44 -16.62 -3.10
C ALA A 145 -68.53 -16.60 -2.01
N GLU A 146 -68.38 -15.73 -1.00
CA GLU A 146 -69.37 -15.54 0.08
C GLU A 146 -70.73 -15.12 -0.49
N ASN A 147 -70.76 -14.17 -1.44
CA ASN A 147 -71.99 -13.74 -2.10
C ASN A 147 -72.68 -14.88 -2.87
N ARG A 148 -71.91 -15.68 -3.62
CA ARG A 148 -72.45 -16.86 -4.33
C ARG A 148 -73.05 -17.88 -3.39
N THR A 149 -72.38 -18.17 -2.27
CA THR A 149 -72.90 -19.10 -1.26
C THR A 149 -74.19 -18.58 -0.64
N GLN A 150 -74.27 -17.29 -0.31
CA GLN A 150 -75.50 -16.69 0.21
C GLN A 150 -76.65 -16.75 -0.79
N GLU A 151 -76.38 -16.53 -2.07
CA GLU A 151 -77.40 -16.56 -3.11
C GLU A 151 -77.95 -17.98 -3.32
N ILE A 152 -77.08 -18.99 -3.35
CA ILE A 152 -77.49 -20.41 -3.38
C ILE A 152 -78.35 -20.75 -2.16
N GLN A 153 -77.94 -20.31 -0.95
CA GLN A 153 -78.73 -20.53 0.26
C GLN A 153 -80.11 -19.87 0.20
N ARG A 154 -80.21 -18.65 -0.34
CA ARG A 154 -81.51 -17.98 -0.54
C ARG A 154 -82.41 -18.77 -1.48
N GLN A 155 -81.90 -19.17 -2.64
CA GLN A 155 -82.65 -19.97 -3.61
C GLN A 155 -83.15 -21.29 -3.00
N TYR A 156 -82.29 -21.99 -2.25
CA TYR A 156 -82.67 -23.23 -1.57
C TYR A 156 -83.77 -23.00 -0.51
N ASN A 157 -83.66 -21.94 0.29
CA ASN A 157 -84.67 -21.61 1.30
C ASN A 157 -86.03 -21.24 0.67
N ASP A 158 -86.01 -20.50 -0.44
CA ASP A 158 -87.24 -20.15 -1.18
C ASP A 158 -87.92 -21.39 -1.75
N GLU A 159 -87.13 -22.35 -2.27
CA GLU A 159 -87.66 -23.62 -2.77
C GLU A 159 -88.22 -24.51 -1.65
N ILE A 160 -87.55 -24.59 -0.48
CA ILE A 160 -88.10 -25.27 0.70
C ILE A 160 -89.45 -24.68 1.09
N ARG A 161 -89.56 -23.35 1.12
CA ARG A 161 -90.84 -22.67 1.45
C ARG A 161 -91.92 -23.03 0.45
N ARG A 162 -91.58 -23.02 -0.85
CA ARG A 162 -92.51 -23.38 -1.92
C ARG A 162 -93.01 -24.82 -1.81
N LEU A 163 -92.09 -25.78 -1.67
CA LEU A 163 -92.41 -27.19 -1.52
C LEU A 163 -93.25 -27.44 -0.26
N SER A 164 -92.90 -26.79 0.86
CA SER A 164 -93.68 -26.89 2.10
C SER A 164 -95.13 -26.41 1.92
N HIS A 165 -95.31 -25.30 1.20
CA HIS A 165 -96.64 -24.75 0.92
C HIS A 165 -97.47 -25.68 0.02
N GLN A 166 -96.84 -26.26 -1.02
CA GLN A 166 -97.49 -27.26 -1.88
C GLN A 166 -97.92 -28.50 -1.08
N LEU A 167 -97.06 -29.00 -0.20
CA LEU A 167 -97.34 -30.16 0.63
C LEU A 167 -98.50 -29.90 1.61
N GLN A 168 -98.57 -28.71 2.20
CA GLN A 168 -99.73 -28.29 3.02
C GLN A 168 -101.02 -28.24 2.21
N SER A 169 -100.99 -27.69 0.99
CA SER A 169 -102.18 -27.60 0.14
C SER A 169 -102.69 -28.95 -0.37
N ALA A 170 -101.81 -29.95 -0.53
CA ALA A 170 -102.16 -31.29 -0.97
C ALA A 170 -102.74 -32.18 0.15
N LEU A 171 -102.64 -31.75 1.41
CA LEU A 171 -103.13 -32.46 2.60
C LEU A 171 -104.48 -31.92 3.12
N GLN A 172 -105.09 -30.94 2.43
CA GLN A 172 -106.45 -30.42 2.68
C GLN A 172 -107.43 -30.94 1.63
#